data_AF-A0AAW1WG43-F1
#
_entry.id   AF-A0AAW1WG43-F1
#
_cell.length_a   1.000
_cell.length_b   1.000
_cell.length_c   1.000
_cell.angle_alpha   90.00
_cell.angle_beta   90.00
_cell.angle_gamma   90.00
#
_symmetry.space_group_name_H-M   'P 1'
#
loop_
_entity.id
_entity.type
_entity.pdbx_description
1 polymer ?
#
loop_
_entity_poly.entity_id
_entity_poly.type
_entity_poly.pdbx_seq_one_letter_code
_entity_poly.pdbx_strand_id
1 'polypeptide(L)'
;MANITLALSSSTLFQLTRKPTSRFTPRIEAMASTTKSRTKVVPAVIVGGGRVGKALNDMGNGDDLLVKRGEPVPLDFEGPILVCTRNDDLDAVLEFTPKPRWNDLVFFQNGMLEPWLESKGLGNADQVLAYFAISKLGEPPVDGITDTNPEGLTASYGKWASAVADRLHAGGLTCKVLDKEAFQKQMLEKLIWISAFMLVGARHPGATVGRVEKEYRSEVSSLIAELATAAAAEKGLVFEGAMEDRLCAYSRAVAHFPTAVKEFKWRNGWFYSLSEKAIAEGKPDPCPLHTAWLKELKVV
;
A
#
# COMPACT_ATOMS: atom_id res chain seq x y z
N MET A 1 17.58 21.86 76.41
CA MET A 1 18.43 22.47 77.44
C MET A 1 19.87 22.37 77.01
N ALA A 2 20.65 23.39 77.33
CA ALA A 2 22.02 23.64 76.89
C ALA A 2 23.05 22.57 77.32
N ASN A 3 24.21 22.63 76.65
CA ASN A 3 25.60 22.33 77.09
C ASN A 3 26.33 21.61 75.93
N ILE A 4 27.28 22.22 75.20
CA ILE A 4 28.65 22.64 75.59
C ILE A 4 29.34 21.47 76.32
N THR A 5 30.44 20.87 75.84
CA THR A 5 31.82 21.36 76.04
C THR A 5 32.87 20.49 75.30
N LEU A 6 33.88 21.18 74.73
CA LEU A 6 35.27 20.89 74.32
C LEU A 6 35.92 19.48 74.35
N ALA A 7 36.80 19.22 73.35
CA ALA A 7 38.29 19.14 73.49
C ALA A 7 38.96 18.80 72.12
N LEU A 8 39.84 19.67 71.56
CA LEU A 8 41.32 19.58 71.45
C LEU A 8 41.81 18.41 70.55
N SER A 9 42.72 18.52 69.57
CA SER A 9 43.96 19.32 69.47
C SER A 9 44.61 19.17 68.08
N SER A 10 45.27 20.24 67.60
CA SER A 10 46.53 20.35 66.81
C SER A 10 46.71 19.57 65.48
N SER A 11 47.33 20.07 64.41
CA SER A 11 48.12 21.29 64.16
C SER A 11 48.42 21.42 62.64
N THR A 12 48.28 22.64 62.12
CA THR A 12 49.02 23.35 61.05
C THR A 12 49.62 22.63 59.83
N LEU A 13 49.28 23.12 58.62
CA LEU A 13 50.21 23.92 57.80
C LEU A 13 49.48 24.75 56.72
N PHE A 14 49.95 25.99 56.55
CA PHE A 14 49.55 26.98 55.56
C PHE A 14 49.74 26.49 54.11
N GLN A 15 48.81 26.83 53.20
CA GLN A 15 49.20 27.26 51.85
C GLN A 15 48.12 28.12 51.17
N LEU A 16 48.61 29.12 50.44
CA LEU A 16 47.91 30.29 49.96
C LEU A 16 46.89 30.02 48.83
N THR A 17 45.84 30.83 48.91
CA THR A 17 44.92 31.32 47.89
C THR A 17 45.27 31.12 46.40
N ARG A 18 44.29 30.59 45.64
CA ARG A 18 44.05 30.99 44.24
C ARG A 18 42.56 30.78 43.88
N LYS A 19 41.87 31.88 43.55
CA LYS A 19 40.51 31.87 42.97
C LYS A 19 40.57 31.31 41.54
N PRO A 20 39.67 30.42 41.11
CA PRO A 20 39.53 30.11 39.69
C PRO A 20 38.62 31.15 39.01
N THR A 21 39.17 31.71 37.94
CA THR A 21 38.48 32.57 36.96
C THR A 21 37.50 31.74 36.13
N SER A 22 36.25 32.19 36.08
CA SER A 22 35.22 31.66 35.17
C SER A 22 35.60 31.95 33.72
N ARG A 23 35.79 30.90 32.91
CA ARG A 23 35.85 30.99 31.44
C ARG A 23 34.47 30.66 30.88
N PHE A 24 33.78 31.69 30.39
CA PHE A 24 32.66 31.52 29.47
C PHE A 24 33.16 30.91 28.16
N THR A 25 32.61 29.77 27.77
CA THR A 25 32.75 29.21 26.42
C THR A 25 31.38 29.29 25.74
N PRO A 26 31.27 29.84 24.53
CA PRO A 26 30.01 29.85 23.80
C PRO A 26 29.76 28.44 23.25
N ARG A 27 28.62 27.86 23.62
CA ARG A 27 28.16 26.57 23.10
C ARG A 27 27.58 26.81 21.70
N ILE A 28 28.36 26.53 20.67
CA ILE A 28 27.84 26.42 19.30
C ILE A 28 27.09 25.09 19.25
N GLU A 29 25.76 25.15 19.27
CA GLU A 29 24.92 24.00 18.92
C GLU A 29 25.06 23.74 17.42
N ALA A 30 25.88 22.75 17.07
CA ALA A 30 25.89 22.20 15.74
C ALA A 30 24.53 21.52 15.50
N MET A 31 23.66 22.16 14.73
CA MET A 31 22.53 21.46 14.12
C MET A 31 23.11 20.39 13.20
N ALA A 32 23.03 19.13 13.62
CA ALA A 32 23.29 18.00 12.76
C ALA A 32 22.25 18.01 11.64
N SER A 33 22.63 18.57 10.48
CA SER A 33 21.93 18.34 9.23
C SER A 33 22.02 16.85 8.93
N THR A 34 20.97 16.09 9.22
CA THR A 34 20.79 14.73 8.74
C THR A 34 20.68 14.78 7.21
N THR A 35 21.83 14.70 6.54
CA THR A 35 21.88 14.36 5.12
C THR A 35 21.32 12.96 4.97
N LYS A 36 20.01 12.83 4.75
CA LYS A 36 19.42 11.61 4.21
C LYS A 36 20.18 11.32 2.91
N SER A 37 20.94 10.24 2.90
CA SER A 37 21.43 9.64 1.65
C SER A 37 20.24 9.56 0.70
N ARG A 38 20.31 10.26 -0.43
CA ARG A 38 19.27 10.20 -1.45
C ARG A 38 19.32 8.79 -2.00
N THR A 39 18.35 7.96 -1.65
CA THR A 39 18.28 6.58 -2.14
C THR A 39 18.31 6.61 -3.66
N LYS A 40 19.22 5.84 -4.27
CA LYS A 40 19.44 5.88 -5.72
C LYS A 40 18.25 5.21 -6.41
N VAL A 41 17.34 6.02 -6.95
CA VAL A 41 16.22 5.53 -7.78
C VAL A 41 16.78 4.96 -9.08
N VAL A 42 16.50 3.69 -9.35
CA VAL A 42 16.89 3.04 -10.61
C VAL A 42 15.98 3.51 -11.75
N PRO A 43 16.51 3.73 -12.97
CA PRO A 43 15.68 4.01 -14.15
C PRO A 43 14.68 2.89 -14.41
N ALA A 44 13.52 3.24 -14.95
CA ALA A 44 12.46 2.29 -15.26
C ALA A 44 11.83 2.54 -16.63
N VAL A 45 11.29 1.47 -17.22
CA VAL A 45 10.28 1.61 -18.28
C VAL A 45 8.93 1.78 -17.59
N ILE A 46 8.14 2.78 -17.98
CA ILE A 46 6.80 3.03 -17.43
C ILE A 46 5.78 2.82 -18.53
N VAL A 47 4.95 1.79 -18.40
CA VAL A 47 3.92 1.49 -19.39
C VAL A 47 2.60 2.13 -18.95
N GLY A 48 2.19 3.17 -19.68
CA GLY A 48 0.95 3.92 -19.44
C GLY A 48 1.13 5.24 -18.70
N GLY A 49 1.03 6.36 -19.44
CA GLY A 49 1.14 7.74 -18.93
C GLY A 49 -0.12 8.28 -18.21
N GLY A 50 -0.86 7.42 -17.54
CA GLY A 50 -1.99 7.84 -16.69
C GLY A 50 -1.52 8.52 -15.40
N ARG A 51 -2.45 8.75 -14.47
CA ARG A 51 -2.15 9.39 -13.17
C ARG A 51 -1.00 8.71 -12.43
N VAL A 52 -1.05 7.38 -12.27
CA VAL A 52 -0.02 6.61 -11.56
C VAL A 52 1.30 6.61 -12.34
N GLY A 53 1.28 6.31 -13.63
CA GLY A 53 2.52 6.28 -14.43
C GLY A 53 3.23 7.62 -14.51
N LYS A 54 2.49 8.73 -14.63
CA LYS A 54 3.07 10.08 -14.58
C LYS A 54 3.68 10.38 -13.21
N ALA A 55 3.00 10.04 -12.12
CA ALA A 55 3.55 10.24 -10.78
C ALA A 55 4.83 9.41 -10.56
N LEU A 56 4.86 8.14 -10.99
CA LEU A 56 6.07 7.31 -10.88
C LEU A 56 7.23 7.85 -11.73
N ASN A 57 6.93 8.44 -12.89
CA ASN A 57 7.93 9.11 -13.73
C ASN A 57 8.51 10.35 -13.04
N ASP A 58 7.66 11.15 -12.38
CA ASP A 58 8.08 12.33 -11.62
C ASP A 58 8.92 11.98 -10.37
N MET A 59 8.72 10.78 -9.82
CA MET A 59 9.54 10.23 -8.73
C MET A 59 10.86 9.60 -9.22
N GLY A 60 11.06 9.54 -10.54
CA GLY A 60 12.25 9.00 -11.17
C GLY A 60 13.48 9.89 -11.00
N ASN A 61 14.59 9.43 -11.57
CA ASN A 61 15.84 10.18 -11.61
C ASN A 61 16.01 11.02 -12.89
N GLY A 62 15.03 10.98 -13.80
CA GLY A 62 15.07 11.65 -15.11
C GLY A 62 15.40 10.73 -16.29
N ASP A 63 15.83 9.49 -16.05
CA ASP A 63 16.27 8.55 -17.09
C ASP A 63 15.19 7.50 -17.45
N ASP A 64 13.97 7.66 -16.96
CA ASP A 64 12.88 6.74 -17.24
C ASP A 64 12.41 6.83 -18.69
N LEU A 65 11.96 5.69 -19.23
CA LEU A 65 11.29 5.62 -20.52
C LEU A 65 9.79 5.48 -20.33
N LEU A 66 9.01 6.47 -20.76
CA LEU A 66 7.55 6.36 -20.82
C LEU A 66 7.12 5.70 -22.14
N VAL A 67 6.48 4.54 -22.05
CA VAL A 67 5.94 3.78 -23.18
C VAL A 67 4.43 4.00 -23.26
N LYS A 68 3.95 4.44 -24.44
CA LYS A 68 2.53 4.67 -24.72
C LYS A 68 1.88 3.44 -25.35
N ARG A 69 0.56 3.50 -25.51
CA ARG A 69 -0.24 2.42 -26.12
C ARG A 69 0.29 2.12 -27.53
N GLY A 70 0.61 0.85 -27.79
CA GLY A 70 1.10 0.36 -29.09
C GLY A 70 2.60 0.54 -29.33
N GLU A 71 3.33 1.18 -28.40
CA GLU A 71 4.78 1.25 -28.46
C GLU A 71 5.39 0.01 -27.80
N PRO A 72 6.43 -0.62 -28.39
CA PRO A 72 7.07 -1.78 -27.81
C PRO A 72 7.93 -1.39 -26.60
N VAL A 73 7.98 -2.26 -25.59
CA VAL A 73 8.98 -2.16 -24.52
C VAL A 73 10.35 -2.51 -25.10
N PRO A 74 11.39 -1.68 -24.90
CA PRO A 74 12.72 -1.95 -25.44
C PRO A 74 13.35 -3.18 -24.78
N LEU A 75 14.01 -4.02 -25.59
CA LEU A 75 14.72 -5.20 -25.08
C LEU A 75 15.89 -4.81 -24.18
N ASP A 76 16.67 -3.80 -24.60
CA ASP A 76 17.98 -3.47 -24.03
C ASP A 76 17.94 -2.44 -22.88
N PHE A 77 16.75 -2.03 -22.44
CA PHE A 77 16.62 -1.12 -21.29
C PHE A 77 16.76 -1.89 -19.98
N GLU A 78 17.78 -1.61 -19.18
CA GLU A 78 17.95 -2.23 -17.87
C GLU A 78 16.99 -1.64 -16.82
N GLY A 79 16.40 -2.49 -15.98
CA GLY A 79 15.55 -2.06 -14.87
C GLY A 79 14.11 -2.60 -14.93
N PRO A 80 13.27 -2.20 -13.95
CA PRO A 80 11.89 -2.64 -13.87
C PRO A 80 11.02 -2.04 -14.97
N ILE A 81 9.94 -2.73 -15.30
CA ILE A 81 8.88 -2.28 -16.20
C ILE A 81 7.62 -2.05 -15.35
N LEU A 82 7.35 -0.78 -15.00
CA LEU A 82 6.23 -0.38 -14.14
C LEU A 82 4.93 -0.32 -14.96
N VAL A 83 4.08 -1.32 -14.80
CA VAL A 83 2.82 -1.45 -15.55
C VAL A 83 1.72 -0.64 -14.87
N CYS A 84 1.36 0.50 -15.48
CA CYS A 84 0.42 1.48 -14.94
C CYS A 84 -0.86 1.64 -15.79
N THR A 85 -1.13 0.66 -16.67
CA THR A 85 -2.34 0.60 -17.50
C THR A 85 -3.53 0.08 -16.70
N ARG A 86 -4.72 0.09 -17.32
CA ARG A 86 -5.90 -0.59 -16.77
C ARG A 86 -5.75 -2.10 -16.88
N ASN A 87 -6.48 -2.84 -16.06
CA ASN A 87 -6.43 -4.31 -16.07
C ASN A 87 -6.82 -4.91 -17.43
N ASP A 88 -7.78 -4.30 -18.13
CA ASP A 88 -8.25 -4.78 -19.44
C ASP A 88 -7.22 -4.56 -20.58
N ASP A 89 -6.17 -3.78 -20.33
CA ASP A 89 -5.08 -3.56 -21.29
C ASP A 89 -3.88 -4.52 -21.03
N LEU A 90 -3.92 -5.37 -20.00
CA LEU A 90 -2.77 -6.17 -19.57
C LEU A 90 -2.31 -7.21 -20.62
N ASP A 91 -3.23 -7.81 -21.37
CA ASP A 91 -2.86 -8.75 -22.44
C ASP A 91 -2.04 -8.03 -23.54
N ALA A 92 -2.41 -6.79 -23.89
CA ALA A 92 -1.65 -5.98 -24.84
C ALA A 92 -0.27 -5.59 -24.27
N VAL A 93 -0.16 -5.32 -22.97
CA VAL A 93 1.16 -5.07 -22.34
C VAL A 93 2.09 -6.26 -22.55
N LEU A 94 1.60 -7.49 -22.37
CA LEU A 94 2.40 -8.69 -22.63
C LEU A 94 2.76 -8.86 -24.11
N GLU A 95 1.84 -8.57 -25.02
CA GLU A 95 2.08 -8.61 -26.47
C GLU A 95 3.19 -7.65 -26.91
N PHE A 96 3.19 -6.43 -26.38
CA PHE A 96 4.19 -5.39 -26.69
C PHE A 96 5.45 -5.47 -25.82
N THR A 97 5.54 -6.42 -24.89
CA THR A 97 6.73 -6.64 -24.06
C THR A 97 7.49 -7.88 -24.55
N PRO A 98 8.78 -7.74 -24.93
CA PRO A 98 9.60 -8.90 -25.28
C PRO A 98 9.57 -9.96 -24.19
N LYS A 99 9.29 -11.22 -24.54
CA LYS A 99 9.15 -12.33 -23.59
C LYS A 99 10.31 -12.46 -22.57
N PRO A 100 11.60 -12.25 -22.94
CA PRO A 100 12.69 -12.27 -21.97
C PRO A 100 12.57 -11.22 -20.86
N ARG A 101 11.82 -10.13 -21.10
CA ARG A 101 11.59 -9.02 -20.16
C ARG A 101 10.34 -9.20 -19.31
N TRP A 102 9.57 -10.26 -19.49
CA TRP A 102 8.38 -10.50 -18.67
C TRP A 102 8.70 -10.64 -17.17
N ASN A 103 9.89 -11.14 -16.84
CA ASN A 103 10.39 -11.23 -15.46
C ASN A 103 10.76 -9.87 -14.83
N ASP A 104 10.66 -8.78 -15.58
CA ASP A 104 10.88 -7.41 -15.09
C ASP A 104 9.59 -6.60 -14.97
N LEU A 105 8.43 -7.19 -15.32
CA LEU A 105 7.13 -6.55 -15.20
C LEU A 105 6.72 -6.42 -13.73
N VAL A 106 6.40 -5.19 -13.33
CA VAL A 106 5.89 -4.83 -12.00
C VAL A 106 4.46 -4.30 -12.14
N PHE A 107 3.49 -5.02 -11.61
CA PHE A 107 2.07 -4.72 -11.78
C PHE A 107 1.54 -3.80 -10.65
N PHE A 108 1.00 -2.63 -11.00
CA PHE A 108 0.37 -1.67 -10.08
C PHE A 108 -1.16 -1.75 -10.06
N GLN A 109 -1.71 -2.82 -10.63
CA GLN A 109 -3.14 -2.96 -10.83
C GLN A 109 -3.88 -3.21 -9.51
N ASN A 110 -5.15 -2.81 -9.48
CA ASN A 110 -6.05 -3.13 -8.38
C ASN A 110 -6.79 -4.45 -8.67
N GLY A 111 -7.23 -5.13 -7.61
CA GLY A 111 -8.01 -6.36 -7.72
C GLY A 111 -7.16 -7.64 -7.64
N MET A 112 -7.80 -8.77 -7.92
CA MET A 112 -7.22 -10.10 -7.90
C MET A 112 -6.59 -10.44 -9.25
N LEU A 113 -5.28 -10.23 -9.37
CA LEU A 113 -4.54 -10.55 -10.59
C LEU A 113 -4.12 -12.01 -10.67
N GLU A 114 -4.07 -12.71 -9.53
CA GLU A 114 -3.46 -14.05 -9.39
C GLU A 114 -3.93 -15.04 -10.47
N PRO A 115 -5.24 -15.24 -10.75
CA PRO A 115 -5.66 -16.17 -11.80
C PRO A 115 -5.17 -15.79 -13.20
N TRP A 116 -5.10 -14.48 -13.51
CA TRP A 116 -4.58 -14.02 -14.80
C TRP A 116 -3.07 -14.23 -14.87
N LEU A 117 -2.32 -13.86 -13.83
CA LEU A 117 -0.88 -14.06 -13.77
C LEU A 117 -0.51 -15.55 -13.94
N GLU A 118 -1.19 -16.44 -13.22
CA GLU A 118 -0.98 -17.89 -13.32
C GLU A 118 -1.23 -18.39 -14.75
N SER A 119 -2.30 -17.94 -15.41
CA SER A 119 -2.61 -18.33 -16.79
C SER A 119 -1.52 -17.95 -17.80
N LYS A 120 -0.66 -16.98 -17.48
CA LYS A 120 0.45 -16.51 -18.31
C LYS A 120 1.81 -17.08 -17.89
N GLY A 121 1.85 -17.90 -16.84
CA GLY A 121 3.10 -18.40 -16.24
C GLY A 121 3.84 -17.33 -15.42
N LEU A 122 3.12 -16.33 -14.91
CA LEU A 122 3.62 -15.17 -14.18
C LEU A 122 3.24 -15.18 -12.68
N GLY A 123 2.99 -16.36 -12.10
CA GLY A 123 2.50 -16.49 -10.72
C GLY A 123 3.43 -15.95 -9.61
N ASN A 124 4.69 -15.62 -9.93
CA ASN A 124 5.63 -14.96 -9.02
C ASN A 124 6.06 -13.58 -9.53
N ALA A 125 5.31 -12.98 -10.46
CA ALA A 125 5.61 -11.65 -10.97
C ALA A 125 5.56 -10.58 -9.87
N ASP A 126 6.33 -9.53 -10.09
CA ASP A 126 6.38 -8.38 -9.21
C ASP A 126 5.04 -7.64 -9.17
N GLN A 127 4.61 -7.26 -7.97
CA GLN A 127 3.33 -6.59 -7.77
C GLN A 127 3.44 -5.49 -6.72
N VAL A 128 2.58 -4.48 -6.86
CA VAL A 128 2.49 -3.34 -5.95
C VAL A 128 1.04 -3.10 -5.55
N LEU A 129 0.78 -3.20 -4.26
CA LEU A 129 -0.47 -2.79 -3.65
C LEU A 129 -0.42 -1.30 -3.38
N ALA A 130 -0.74 -0.48 -4.38
CA ALA A 130 -0.77 0.98 -4.23
C ALA A 130 -1.90 1.46 -3.31
N TYR A 131 -1.58 2.00 -2.13
CA TYR A 131 -2.56 2.61 -1.21
C TYR A 131 -2.51 4.14 -1.22
N PHE A 132 -1.80 4.74 -2.17
CA PHE A 132 -1.84 6.17 -2.41
C PHE A 132 -2.91 6.53 -3.45
N ALA A 133 -3.43 7.75 -3.36
CA ALA A 133 -4.45 8.28 -4.24
C ALA A 133 -3.93 9.48 -5.03
N ILE A 134 -4.24 9.54 -6.32
CA ILE A 134 -3.96 10.70 -7.17
C ILE A 134 -5.30 11.18 -7.72
N SER A 135 -5.74 12.36 -7.25
CA SER A 135 -7.03 12.92 -7.60
C SER A 135 -7.08 13.28 -9.09
N LYS A 136 -6.11 14.04 -9.58
CA LYS A 136 -6.00 14.42 -11.00
C LYS A 136 -4.58 14.23 -11.55
N LEU A 137 -4.46 14.16 -12.88
CA LEU A 137 -3.17 14.04 -13.54
C LEU A 137 -2.28 15.24 -13.20
N GLY A 138 -1.06 14.96 -12.73
CA GLY A 138 -0.09 15.97 -12.33
C GLY A 138 -0.23 16.49 -10.90
N GLU A 139 -1.28 16.10 -10.16
CA GLU A 139 -1.36 16.38 -8.73
C GLU A 139 -0.48 15.39 -7.94
N PRO A 140 0.10 15.83 -6.81
CA PRO A 140 0.89 14.95 -5.96
C PRO A 140 0.00 13.83 -5.38
N PRO A 141 0.54 12.61 -5.23
CA PRO A 141 -0.17 11.54 -4.56
C PRO A 141 -0.36 11.82 -3.07
N VAL A 142 -1.50 11.39 -2.53
CA VAL A 142 -1.78 11.34 -1.09
C VAL A 142 -1.48 9.93 -0.62
N ASP A 143 -0.60 9.79 0.37
CA ASP A 143 -0.19 8.48 0.89
C ASP A 143 -1.29 7.78 1.70
N GLY A 144 -1.24 6.45 1.74
CA GLY A 144 -2.14 5.59 2.49
C GLY A 144 -1.75 5.41 3.95
N ILE A 145 -1.33 6.49 4.62
CA ILE A 145 -1.02 6.50 6.05
C ILE A 145 -2.32 6.71 6.83
N THR A 146 -2.52 5.91 7.87
CA THR A 146 -3.71 6.00 8.72
C THR A 146 -3.32 6.00 10.20
N ASP A 147 -4.29 6.23 11.08
CA ASP A 147 -4.15 6.10 12.54
C ASP A 147 -3.81 4.65 12.98
N THR A 148 -4.26 3.65 12.21
CA THR A 148 -4.01 2.23 12.46
C THR A 148 -2.78 1.68 11.71
N ASN A 149 -2.27 2.41 10.72
CA ASN A 149 -1.09 2.08 9.93
C ASN A 149 -0.22 3.35 9.71
N PRO A 150 0.44 3.86 10.76
CA PRO A 150 1.30 5.04 10.67
C PRO A 150 2.52 4.83 9.75
N GLU A 151 2.92 3.59 9.53
CA GLU A 151 3.97 3.17 8.59
C GLU A 151 3.51 3.10 7.13
N GLY A 152 2.20 3.31 6.88
CA GLY A 152 1.59 3.28 5.56
C GLY A 152 1.19 1.88 5.07
N LEU A 153 0.23 1.88 4.14
CA LEU A 153 -0.35 0.65 3.58
C LEU A 153 0.25 0.23 2.24
N THR A 154 0.96 1.10 1.52
CA THR A 154 1.51 0.69 0.22
C THR A 154 2.55 -0.42 0.40
N ALA A 155 2.47 -1.49 -0.39
CA ALA A 155 3.37 -2.64 -0.30
C ALA A 155 3.80 -3.13 -1.68
N SER A 156 5.00 -3.71 -1.75
CA SER A 156 5.59 -4.27 -2.96
C SER A 156 6.13 -5.68 -2.68
N TYR A 157 6.10 -6.53 -3.72
CA TYR A 157 6.59 -7.91 -3.70
C TYR A 157 7.29 -8.23 -5.02
N GLY A 158 8.32 -9.07 -4.95
CA GLY A 158 9.06 -9.60 -6.10
C GLY A 158 10.51 -9.12 -6.20
N LYS A 159 11.12 -9.37 -7.36
CA LYS A 159 12.53 -9.07 -7.68
C LYS A 159 12.86 -7.58 -7.52
N TRP A 160 11.97 -6.71 -7.95
CA TRP A 160 12.07 -5.25 -8.02
C TRP A 160 11.42 -4.52 -6.84
N ALA A 161 10.90 -5.24 -5.85
CA ALA A 161 10.18 -4.65 -4.71
C ALA A 161 10.97 -3.54 -4.00
N SER A 162 12.25 -3.76 -3.68
CA SER A 162 13.09 -2.73 -3.05
C SER A 162 13.29 -1.51 -3.95
N ALA A 163 13.49 -1.71 -5.25
CA ALA A 163 13.65 -0.60 -6.20
C ALA A 163 12.36 0.25 -6.32
N VAL A 164 11.20 -0.40 -6.28
CA VAL A 164 9.90 0.28 -6.23
C VAL A 164 9.76 1.05 -4.93
N ALA A 165 10.09 0.44 -3.79
CA ALA A 165 9.99 1.09 -2.50
C ALA A 165 10.89 2.33 -2.44
N ASP A 166 12.14 2.23 -2.92
CA ASP A 166 13.07 3.36 -3.00
C ASP A 166 12.54 4.52 -3.85
N ARG A 167 11.90 4.19 -4.99
CA ARG A 167 11.24 5.19 -5.85
C ARG A 167 10.07 5.87 -5.14
N LEU A 168 9.20 5.11 -4.48
CA LEU A 168 8.07 5.67 -3.72
C LEU A 168 8.56 6.54 -2.56
N HIS A 169 9.59 6.10 -1.82
CA HIS A 169 10.23 6.89 -0.76
C HIS A 169 10.85 8.19 -1.28
N ALA A 170 11.47 8.16 -2.46
CA ALA A 170 11.98 9.38 -3.11
C ALA A 170 10.85 10.36 -3.47
N GLY A 171 9.66 9.84 -3.77
CA GLY A 171 8.41 10.59 -3.96
C GLY A 171 7.72 11.05 -2.67
N GLY A 172 8.27 10.75 -1.49
CA GLY A 172 7.65 11.07 -0.20
C GLY A 172 6.50 10.15 0.20
N LEU A 173 6.34 9.01 -0.47
CA LEU A 173 5.36 7.98 -0.13
C LEU A 173 6.02 6.84 0.65
N THR A 174 5.26 6.22 1.53
CA THR A 174 5.64 4.97 2.21
C THR A 174 5.52 3.77 1.27
N CYS A 175 6.38 2.78 1.46
CA CYS A 175 6.24 1.48 0.82
C CYS A 175 6.94 0.38 1.61
N LYS A 176 6.19 -0.67 1.95
CA LYS A 176 6.72 -1.91 2.54
C LYS A 176 7.23 -2.83 1.44
N VAL A 177 8.31 -3.55 1.73
CA VAL A 177 8.72 -4.72 0.94
C VAL A 177 8.29 -5.95 1.74
N LEU A 178 7.42 -6.77 1.15
CA LEU A 178 6.85 -7.93 1.81
C LEU A 178 7.31 -9.21 1.14
N ASP A 179 7.37 -10.29 1.93
CA ASP A 179 7.45 -11.64 1.40
C ASP A 179 6.10 -12.08 0.80
N LYS A 180 6.09 -13.28 0.21
CA LYS A 180 4.93 -13.78 -0.53
C LYS A 180 3.69 -13.92 0.34
N GLU A 181 3.83 -14.47 1.55
CA GLU A 181 2.68 -14.74 2.42
C GLU A 181 2.08 -13.43 2.95
N ALA A 182 2.93 -12.53 3.46
CA ALA A 182 2.50 -11.23 3.96
C ALA A 182 1.87 -10.38 2.84
N PHE A 183 2.46 -10.41 1.64
CA PHE A 183 1.89 -9.72 0.48
C PHE A 183 0.52 -10.28 0.08
N GLN A 184 0.35 -11.61 0.08
CA GLN A 184 -0.92 -12.24 -0.28
C GLN A 184 -2.04 -11.90 0.70
N LYS A 185 -1.76 -11.89 2.01
CA LYS A 185 -2.72 -11.44 3.04
C LYS A 185 -3.14 -10.00 2.78
N GLN A 186 -2.18 -9.10 2.59
CA GLN A 186 -2.50 -7.70 2.35
C GLN A 186 -3.21 -7.45 1.01
N MET A 187 -2.89 -8.22 -0.03
CA MET A 187 -3.58 -8.17 -1.32
C MET A 187 -5.06 -8.51 -1.15
N LEU A 188 -5.37 -9.55 -0.38
CA LEU A 188 -6.75 -9.95 -0.09
C LEU A 188 -7.46 -8.94 0.80
N GLU A 189 -6.81 -8.36 1.81
CA GLU A 189 -7.41 -7.25 2.58
C GLU A 189 -7.80 -6.08 1.68
N LYS A 190 -6.91 -5.70 0.75
CA LYS A 190 -7.20 -4.66 -0.24
C LYS A 190 -8.39 -5.02 -1.14
N LEU A 191 -8.44 -6.28 -1.57
CA LEU A 191 -9.50 -6.81 -2.42
C LEU A 191 -10.85 -6.84 -1.69
N ILE A 192 -10.86 -7.27 -0.42
CA ILE A 192 -12.03 -7.27 0.46
C ILE A 192 -12.52 -5.83 0.64
N TRP A 193 -11.62 -4.90 0.95
CA TRP A 193 -11.96 -3.48 1.09
C TRP A 193 -12.66 -2.93 -0.15
N ILE A 194 -12.03 -3.08 -1.32
CA ILE A 194 -12.56 -2.49 -2.55
C ILE A 194 -13.83 -3.19 -3.02
N SER A 195 -13.99 -4.48 -2.74
CA SER A 195 -15.21 -5.23 -3.07
C SER A 195 -16.34 -4.81 -2.17
N ALA A 196 -16.11 -4.76 -0.84
CA ALA A 196 -17.13 -4.47 0.14
C ALA A 196 -17.61 -3.00 0.11
N PHE A 197 -16.69 -2.04 0.21
CA PHE A 197 -17.05 -0.61 0.25
C PHE A 197 -17.73 -0.14 -1.03
N MET A 198 -17.25 -0.61 -2.18
CA MET A 198 -17.82 -0.20 -3.47
C MET A 198 -19.17 -0.86 -3.73
N LEU A 199 -19.37 -2.11 -3.29
CA LEU A 199 -20.65 -2.80 -3.42
C LEU A 199 -21.71 -2.18 -2.50
N VAL A 200 -21.41 -2.01 -1.20
CA VAL A 200 -22.33 -1.37 -0.26
C VAL A 200 -22.68 0.04 -0.73
N GLY A 201 -21.68 0.83 -1.12
CA GLY A 201 -21.95 2.18 -1.62
C GLY A 201 -22.78 2.21 -2.90
N ALA A 202 -22.62 1.24 -3.80
CA ALA A 202 -23.46 1.14 -5.00
C ALA A 202 -24.93 0.81 -4.69
N ARG A 203 -25.23 0.16 -3.55
CA ARG A 203 -26.60 -0.05 -3.04
C ARG A 203 -27.24 1.23 -2.51
N HIS A 204 -26.44 2.25 -2.21
CA HIS A 204 -26.88 3.53 -1.66
C HIS A 204 -26.55 4.66 -2.65
N PRO A 205 -27.44 4.97 -3.61
CA PRO A 205 -27.14 5.89 -4.70
C PRO A 205 -26.48 7.21 -4.25
N GLY A 206 -25.34 7.52 -4.85
CA GLY A 206 -24.56 8.72 -4.54
C GLY A 206 -23.69 8.62 -3.28
N ALA A 207 -23.62 7.47 -2.60
CA ALA A 207 -22.74 7.30 -1.46
C ALA A 207 -21.26 7.38 -1.85
N THR A 208 -20.49 8.12 -1.05
CA THR A 208 -19.03 8.09 -1.07
C THR A 208 -18.50 7.02 -0.14
N VAL A 209 -17.23 6.67 -0.25
CA VAL A 209 -16.57 5.72 0.66
C VAL A 209 -16.73 6.14 2.13
N GLY A 210 -16.60 7.43 2.43
CA GLY A 210 -16.78 7.96 3.79
C GLY A 210 -18.22 7.86 4.28
N ARG A 211 -19.20 8.01 3.39
CA ARG A 211 -20.62 7.80 3.74
C ARG A 211 -20.89 6.34 4.06
N VAL A 212 -20.31 5.40 3.32
CA VAL A 212 -20.38 3.96 3.63
C VAL A 212 -19.79 3.67 5.00
N GLU A 213 -18.59 4.19 5.29
CA GLU A 213 -17.93 3.99 6.59
C GLU A 213 -18.75 4.54 7.77
N LYS A 214 -19.42 5.68 7.58
CA LYS A 214 -20.15 6.39 8.64
C LYS A 214 -21.60 5.95 8.82
N GLU A 215 -22.35 5.80 7.73
CA GLU A 215 -23.80 5.60 7.75
C GLU A 215 -24.20 4.15 7.51
N TYR A 216 -23.38 3.39 6.78
CA TYR A 216 -23.67 2.00 6.37
C TYR A 216 -22.66 1.02 6.97
N ARG A 217 -22.15 1.35 8.17
CA ARG A 217 -21.07 0.62 8.82
C ARG A 217 -21.41 -0.85 9.05
N SER A 218 -22.60 -1.15 9.58
CA SER A 218 -23.03 -2.53 9.83
C SER A 218 -23.08 -3.39 8.55
N GLU A 219 -23.53 -2.81 7.44
CA GLU A 219 -23.58 -3.49 6.14
C GLU A 219 -22.17 -3.83 5.65
N VAL A 220 -21.26 -2.85 5.68
CA VAL A 220 -19.89 -3.09 5.20
C VAL A 220 -19.12 -4.03 6.14
N SER A 221 -19.31 -3.96 7.46
CA SER A 221 -18.71 -4.90 8.41
C SER A 221 -19.18 -6.34 8.16
N SER A 222 -20.48 -6.54 7.94
CA SER A 222 -21.03 -7.87 7.64
C SER A 222 -20.43 -8.45 6.36
N LEU A 223 -20.30 -7.63 5.32
CA LEU A 223 -19.73 -8.05 4.06
C LEU A 223 -18.20 -8.30 4.15
N ILE A 224 -17.46 -7.46 4.87
CA ILE A 224 -16.03 -7.69 5.14
C ILE A 224 -15.83 -9.05 5.82
N ALA A 225 -16.63 -9.39 6.83
CA ALA A 225 -16.52 -10.65 7.55
C ALA A 225 -16.80 -11.87 6.65
N GLU A 226 -17.84 -11.80 5.82
CA GLU A 226 -18.18 -12.84 4.85
C GLU A 226 -17.04 -13.05 3.83
N LEU A 227 -16.60 -11.97 3.17
CA LEU A 227 -15.55 -12.04 2.15
C LEU A 227 -14.21 -12.49 2.75
N ALA A 228 -13.88 -12.07 3.97
CA ALA A 228 -12.67 -12.52 4.67
C ALA A 228 -12.72 -14.03 4.96
N THR A 229 -13.86 -14.56 5.36
CA THR A 229 -14.04 -16.00 5.62
C THR A 229 -13.88 -16.80 4.33
N ALA A 230 -14.52 -16.37 3.23
CA ALA A 230 -14.39 -17.02 1.93
C ALA A 230 -12.94 -16.98 1.41
N ALA A 231 -12.28 -15.82 1.50
CA ALA A 231 -10.88 -15.67 1.07
C ALA A 231 -9.92 -16.52 1.90
N ALA A 232 -10.10 -16.55 3.23
CA ALA A 232 -9.29 -17.37 4.13
C ALA A 232 -9.42 -18.86 3.82
N ALA A 233 -10.65 -19.33 3.58
CA ALA A 233 -10.92 -20.71 3.22
C ALA A 233 -10.32 -21.10 1.85
N GLU A 234 -10.47 -20.25 0.83
CA GLU A 234 -9.94 -20.51 -0.52
C GLU A 234 -8.41 -20.50 -0.55
N LYS A 235 -7.76 -19.64 0.23
CA LYS A 235 -6.30 -19.49 0.25
C LYS A 235 -5.59 -20.26 1.35
N GLY A 236 -6.35 -20.91 2.25
CA GLY A 236 -5.79 -21.66 3.38
C GLY A 236 -4.97 -20.78 4.33
N LEU A 237 -5.40 -19.53 4.56
CA LEU A 237 -4.68 -18.55 5.37
C LEU A 237 -5.51 -18.04 6.54
N VAL A 238 -4.82 -17.38 7.48
CA VAL A 238 -5.42 -16.71 8.62
C VAL A 238 -5.04 -15.23 8.56
N PHE A 239 -6.05 -14.36 8.59
CA PHE A 239 -5.85 -12.92 8.65
C PHE A 239 -5.54 -12.45 10.06
N GLU A 240 -4.81 -11.34 10.15
CA GLU A 240 -4.60 -10.62 11.39
C GLU A 240 -5.90 -10.01 11.90
N GLY A 241 -6.11 -10.03 13.23
CA GLY A 241 -7.28 -9.43 13.88
C GLY A 241 -7.40 -7.92 13.59
N ALA A 242 -8.58 -7.35 13.85
CA ALA A 242 -8.89 -5.93 13.61
C ALA A 242 -8.80 -5.47 12.14
N MET A 243 -9.01 -6.39 11.18
CA MET A 243 -9.10 -6.05 9.74
C MET A 243 -10.14 -4.96 9.49
N GLU A 244 -11.34 -5.10 10.05
CA GLU A 244 -12.41 -4.11 9.87
C GLU A 244 -11.96 -2.70 10.24
N ASP A 245 -11.28 -2.53 11.37
CA ASP A 245 -10.79 -1.24 11.84
C ASP A 245 -9.76 -0.63 10.88
N ARG A 246 -8.80 -1.44 10.38
CA ARG A 246 -7.82 -1.02 9.37
C ARG A 246 -8.49 -0.58 8.07
N LEU A 247 -9.42 -1.39 7.57
CA LEU A 247 -10.13 -1.10 6.31
C LEU A 247 -10.98 0.17 6.42
N CYS A 248 -11.58 0.42 7.58
CA CYS A 248 -12.34 1.62 7.81
C CYS A 248 -11.46 2.85 8.04
N ALA A 249 -10.31 2.69 8.71
CA ALA A 249 -9.31 3.74 8.79
C ALA A 249 -8.83 4.21 7.41
N TYR A 250 -8.53 3.27 6.52
CA TYR A 250 -8.20 3.61 5.14
C TYR A 250 -9.37 4.31 4.42
N SER A 251 -10.60 3.84 4.63
CA SER A 251 -11.80 4.44 4.06
C SER A 251 -11.98 5.91 4.44
N ARG A 252 -11.62 6.29 5.67
CA ARG A 252 -11.61 7.70 6.10
C ARG A 252 -10.58 8.53 5.33
N ALA A 253 -9.40 7.99 5.02
CA ALA A 253 -8.38 8.68 4.23
C ALA A 253 -8.83 8.96 2.78
N VAL A 254 -9.70 8.10 2.23
CA VAL A 254 -10.26 8.22 0.86
C VAL A 254 -11.77 8.53 0.86
N ALA A 255 -12.27 9.20 1.91
CA ALA A 255 -13.70 9.36 2.18
C ALA A 255 -14.51 10.03 1.05
N HIS A 256 -13.88 10.86 0.22
CA HIS A 256 -14.53 11.63 -0.84
C HIS A 256 -14.74 10.84 -2.14
N PHE A 257 -14.11 9.67 -2.29
CA PHE A 257 -14.22 8.90 -3.53
C PHE A 257 -15.64 8.36 -3.73
N PRO A 258 -16.21 8.47 -4.95
CA PRO A 258 -17.51 7.90 -5.27
C PRO A 258 -17.43 6.38 -5.30
N THR A 259 -18.47 5.73 -4.80
CA THR A 259 -18.58 4.28 -4.84
C THR A 259 -19.24 3.82 -6.13
N ALA A 260 -18.74 2.72 -6.69
CA ALA A 260 -19.33 2.05 -7.85
C ALA A 260 -18.69 0.67 -8.02
N VAL A 261 -19.50 -0.32 -8.39
CA VAL A 261 -18.98 -1.61 -8.85
C VAL A 261 -18.32 -1.41 -10.22
N LYS A 262 -17.00 -1.53 -10.27
CA LYS A 262 -16.15 -1.36 -11.46
C LYS A 262 -15.13 -2.47 -11.55
N GLU A 263 -14.58 -2.69 -12.74
CA GLU A 263 -13.57 -3.73 -12.98
C GLU A 263 -14.02 -5.09 -12.42
N PHE A 264 -15.29 -5.44 -12.66
CA PHE A 264 -16.00 -6.52 -11.96
C PHE A 264 -15.17 -7.79 -11.92
N LYS A 265 -14.71 -8.28 -13.09
CA LYS A 265 -13.84 -9.46 -13.24
C LYS A 265 -12.68 -9.50 -12.23
N TRP A 266 -12.07 -8.35 -11.95
CA TRP A 266 -10.87 -8.23 -11.15
C TRP A 266 -11.16 -7.97 -9.67
N ARG A 267 -12.37 -7.51 -9.32
CA ARG A 267 -12.75 -7.17 -7.94
C ARG A 267 -13.79 -8.16 -7.43
N ASN A 268 -15.06 -7.75 -7.43
CA ASN A 268 -16.18 -8.55 -6.99
C ASN A 268 -16.33 -9.88 -7.73
N GLY A 269 -15.90 -9.95 -9.00
CA GLY A 269 -15.99 -11.14 -9.84
C GLY A 269 -15.15 -12.31 -9.33
N TRP A 270 -14.05 -12.07 -8.59
CA TRP A 270 -13.30 -13.15 -7.98
C TRP A 270 -14.12 -13.84 -6.88
N PHE A 271 -14.70 -13.08 -5.95
CA PHE A 271 -15.59 -13.63 -4.92
C PHE A 271 -16.83 -14.31 -5.51
N TYR A 272 -17.43 -13.68 -6.52
CA TYR A 272 -18.59 -14.26 -7.20
C TYR A 272 -18.26 -15.60 -7.88
N SER A 273 -17.05 -15.73 -8.45
CA SER A 273 -16.62 -17.01 -9.04
C SER A 273 -16.47 -18.14 -8.00
N LEU A 274 -16.16 -17.80 -6.73
CA LEU A 274 -16.17 -18.78 -5.65
C LEU A 274 -17.58 -19.28 -5.36
N SER A 275 -18.56 -18.36 -5.38
CA SER A 275 -19.98 -18.68 -5.26
C SER A 275 -20.47 -19.57 -6.39
N GLU A 276 -20.17 -19.21 -7.65
CA GLU A 276 -20.54 -20.02 -8.82
C GLU A 276 -19.94 -21.43 -8.74
N LYS A 277 -18.65 -21.55 -8.39
CA LYS A 277 -17.96 -22.83 -8.22
C LYS A 277 -18.64 -23.69 -7.15
N ALA A 278 -18.89 -23.14 -5.97
CA ALA A 278 -19.52 -23.89 -4.87
C ALA A 278 -20.93 -24.37 -5.23
N ILE A 279 -21.75 -23.50 -5.83
CA ILE A 279 -23.12 -23.83 -6.24
C ILE A 279 -23.12 -24.92 -7.32
N ALA A 280 -22.22 -24.83 -8.31
CA ALA A 280 -22.09 -25.85 -9.36
C ALA A 280 -21.69 -27.22 -8.78
N GLU A 281 -20.95 -27.24 -7.68
CA GLU A 281 -20.58 -28.45 -6.93
C GLU A 281 -21.68 -28.92 -5.95
N GLY A 282 -22.85 -28.26 -5.92
CA GLY A 282 -23.95 -28.58 -5.00
C GLY A 282 -23.69 -28.18 -3.54
N LYS A 283 -22.70 -27.31 -3.29
CA LYS A 283 -22.37 -26.79 -1.96
C LYS A 283 -23.12 -25.48 -1.69
N PRO A 284 -23.26 -25.08 -0.41
CA PRO A 284 -23.74 -23.74 -0.07
C PRO A 284 -22.87 -22.64 -0.69
N ASP A 285 -23.50 -21.51 -1.02
CA ASP A 285 -22.79 -20.30 -1.43
C ASP A 285 -21.88 -19.82 -0.27
N PRO A 286 -20.55 -19.68 -0.47
CA PRO A 286 -19.63 -19.13 0.52
C PRO A 286 -19.77 -17.63 0.74
N CYS A 287 -20.38 -16.89 -0.20
CA CYS A 287 -20.58 -15.44 -0.15
C CYS A 287 -22.06 -15.05 -0.39
N PRO A 288 -23.02 -15.57 0.40
CA PRO A 288 -24.44 -15.42 0.10
C PRO A 288 -24.92 -13.96 0.15
N LEU A 289 -24.39 -13.13 1.06
CA LEU A 289 -24.72 -11.71 1.15
C LEU A 289 -24.21 -10.96 -0.07
N HIS A 290 -22.94 -11.19 -0.42
CA HIS A 290 -22.29 -10.63 -1.61
C HIS A 290 -23.06 -10.95 -2.89
N THR A 291 -23.39 -12.23 -3.10
CA THR A 291 -24.17 -12.71 -4.25
C THR A 291 -25.54 -12.05 -4.31
N ALA A 292 -26.25 -11.97 -3.18
CA ALA A 292 -27.58 -11.35 -3.13
C ALA A 292 -27.52 -9.87 -3.52
N TRP A 293 -26.52 -9.14 -3.01
CA TRP A 293 -26.34 -7.71 -3.30
C TRP A 293 -25.89 -7.41 -4.73
N LEU A 294 -25.07 -8.28 -5.33
CA LEU A 294 -24.73 -8.16 -6.75
C LEU A 294 -25.97 -8.34 -7.65
N LYS A 295 -26.84 -9.29 -7.31
CA LYS A 295 -28.12 -9.53 -8.01
C LYS A 295 -29.10 -8.37 -7.83
N GLU A 296 -29.21 -7.84 -6.61
CA GLU A 296 -30.01 -6.65 -6.31
C GLU A 296 -29.65 -5.48 -7.23
N LEU A 297 -28.35 -5.28 -7.46
CA LEU A 297 -27.82 -4.24 -8.34
C LEU A 297 -27.82 -4.59 -9.83
N LYS A 298 -28.25 -5.81 -10.21
CA LYS A 298 -28.21 -6.32 -11.58
C LYS A 298 -26.81 -6.26 -12.21
N VAL A 299 -25.78 -6.50 -11.40
CA VAL A 299 -24.39 -6.64 -11.87
C VAL A 299 -24.17 -8.05 -12.42
N VAL A 300 -24.85 -9.04 -11.83
CA VAL A 300 -24.88 -10.46 -12.22
C VAL A 300 -26.32 -10.94 -12.32
#